data_AF-M2XY87-F1
#
_entry.id   AF-M2XY87-F1
#
_cell.length_a   1.000
_cell.length_b   1.000
_cell.length_c   1.000
_cell.angle_alpha   90.00
_cell.angle_beta   90.00
_cell.angle_gamma   90.00
#
_symmetry.space_group_name_H-M   'P 1'
#
loop_
_entity.id
_entity.type
_entity.pdbx_description
1 polymer ?
#
loop_
_entity_poly.entity_id
_entity_poly.type
_entity_poly.pdbx_seq_one_letter_code
_entity_poly.pdbx_strand_id
1 'polypeptide(L)'
;MRDIMGAAHTHATPGGAGVDELQNITTLGFQPQVFEAQVERIVAAILAADADRAEGRLRVSRSKLADAGGGGNRYMEAFRLNPEDLGSALPGGLDTSSTTLRMESGGAVDAIVNW
;
A
#
# COMPACT_ATOMS: atom_id res chain seq x y z
N MET A 1 -11.49 2.34 18.67
CA MET A 1 -10.49 1.74 17.75
C MET A 1 -10.56 2.54 16.46
N ARG A 2 -9.42 2.88 15.86
CA ARG A 2 -9.37 3.53 14.54
C ARG A 2 -8.64 2.55 13.63
N ASP A 3 -9.34 2.00 12.66
CA ASP A 3 -8.77 1.10 11.67
C ASP A 3 -8.12 1.90 10.53
N ILE A 4 -7.09 1.34 9.92
CA ILE A 4 -6.38 1.92 8.78
C ILE A 4 -6.50 0.96 7.60
N MET A 5 -6.91 1.48 6.45
CA MET A 5 -7.00 0.75 5.19
C MET A 5 -5.93 1.26 4.22
N GLY A 6 -5.05 0.36 3.77
CA GLY A 6 -4.06 0.63 2.72
C GLY A 6 -4.37 -0.14 1.44
N ALA A 7 -3.91 0.36 0.30
CA ALA A 7 -4.05 -0.31 -1.00
C ALA A 7 -2.69 -0.36 -1.71
N ALA A 8 -2.41 -1.49 -2.37
CA ALA A 8 -1.20 -1.66 -3.19
C ALA A 8 -1.20 -0.82 -4.48
N HIS A 9 -2.30 -0.13 -4.77
CA HIS A 9 -2.46 0.72 -5.97
C HIS A 9 -2.24 -0.03 -7.29
N THR A 10 -2.70 -1.29 -7.39
CA THR A 10 -2.69 -2.03 -8.65
C THR A 10 -3.72 -1.46 -9.62
N HIS A 11 -3.33 -1.37 -10.90
CA HIS A 11 -4.20 -0.97 -12.01
C HIS A 11 -4.91 -2.16 -12.68
N ALA A 12 -4.69 -3.38 -12.19
CA ALA A 12 -5.18 -4.62 -12.79
C ALA A 12 -6.28 -5.27 -11.94
N THR A 13 -7.27 -4.46 -11.52
CA THR A 13 -8.46 -4.93 -10.80
C THR A 13 -9.73 -4.56 -11.58
N PRO A 14 -10.83 -5.30 -11.42
CA PRO A 14 -12.14 -4.80 -11.87
C PRO A 14 -12.44 -3.47 -11.15
N GLY A 15 -12.80 -2.43 -11.90
CA GLY A 15 -13.14 -1.12 -11.35
C GLY A 15 -14.61 -0.99 -10.97
N GLY A 16 -15.06 0.25 -10.72
CA GLY A 16 -16.47 0.54 -10.44
C GLY A 16 -16.89 0.35 -8.98
N ALA A 17 -15.93 0.30 -8.06
CA ALA A 17 -16.18 0.19 -6.61
C ALA A 17 -16.09 1.54 -5.88
N GLY A 18 -15.87 2.65 -6.61
CA GLY A 18 -15.82 3.98 -6.04
C GLY A 18 -17.21 4.54 -5.76
N VAL A 19 -17.26 5.62 -4.97
CA VAL A 19 -18.52 6.33 -4.66
C VAL A 19 -18.71 7.53 -5.58
N ASP A 20 -17.61 8.14 -6.03
CA ASP A 20 -17.64 9.32 -6.90
C ASP A 20 -17.80 8.93 -8.38
N GLU A 21 -18.62 9.69 -9.11
CA GLU A 21 -18.84 9.47 -10.55
C GLU A 21 -17.54 9.48 -11.36
N LEU A 22 -16.60 10.37 -11.02
CA LEU A 22 -15.31 10.47 -11.71
C LEU A 22 -14.48 9.19 -11.59
N GLN A 23 -14.60 8.45 -10.48
CA GLN A 23 -13.89 7.19 -10.27
C GLN A 23 -14.50 6.04 -11.09
N ASN A 24 -15.79 6.14 -11.41
CA ASN A 24 -16.56 5.08 -12.06
C ASN A 24 -16.87 5.36 -13.53
N ILE A 25 -16.47 6.52 -14.09
CA ILE A 25 -16.81 6.90 -15.47
C ILE A 25 -16.28 5.89 -16.50
N THR A 26 -15.07 5.37 -16.29
CA THR A 26 -14.43 4.38 -17.18
C THR A 26 -15.00 2.97 -17.00
N THR A 27 -15.81 2.75 -15.96
CA THR A 27 -16.52 1.50 -15.69
C THR A 27 -18.01 1.58 -15.99
N LEU A 28 -18.44 2.67 -16.64
CA LEU A 28 -19.84 2.94 -16.99
C LEU A 28 -20.76 2.97 -15.76
N GLY A 29 -20.25 3.48 -14.65
CA GLY A 29 -20.96 3.58 -13.38
C GLY A 29 -20.50 2.57 -12.34
N PHE A 30 -21.24 2.55 -11.23
CA PHE A 30 -20.99 1.69 -10.08
C PHE A 30 -21.27 0.22 -10.42
N GLN A 31 -20.41 -0.66 -9.93
CA GLN A 31 -20.44 -2.10 -10.14
C GLN A 31 -20.65 -2.81 -8.79
N PRO A 32 -21.91 -3.05 -8.37
CA PRO A 32 -22.22 -3.55 -7.03
C PRO A 32 -21.50 -4.86 -6.70
N GLN A 33 -21.40 -5.77 -7.65
CA GLN A 33 -20.74 -7.06 -7.45
C GLN A 33 -19.26 -6.92 -7.12
N VAL A 34 -18.58 -5.93 -7.70
CA VAL A 34 -17.16 -5.67 -7.43
C VAL A 34 -17.00 -5.07 -6.04
N PHE A 35 -17.83 -4.07 -5.70
CA PHE A 35 -17.83 -3.43 -4.39
C PHE A 35 -18.11 -4.43 -3.27
N GLU A 36 -19.20 -5.19 -3.37
CA GLU A 36 -19.59 -6.16 -2.34
C GLU A 36 -18.53 -7.25 -2.17
N ALA A 37 -17.95 -7.75 -3.26
CA ALA A 37 -16.86 -8.72 -3.16
C ALA A 37 -15.62 -8.15 -2.45
N GLN A 38 -15.27 -6.88 -2.67
CA GLN A 38 -14.17 -6.24 -1.95
C GLN A 38 -14.49 -6.10 -0.46
N VAL A 39 -15.67 -5.58 -0.11
CA VAL A 39 -16.10 -5.40 1.28
C VAL A 39 -16.15 -6.74 2.01
N GLU A 40 -16.79 -7.75 1.44
CA GLU A 40 -16.91 -9.08 2.03
C GLU A 40 -15.53 -9.66 2.34
N ARG A 41 -14.59 -9.58 1.38
CA ARG A 41 -13.25 -10.16 1.56
C ARG A 41 -12.40 -9.38 2.55
N ILE A 42 -12.52 -8.06 2.59
CA ILE A 42 -11.86 -7.23 3.61
C ILE A 42 -12.36 -7.60 5.00
N VAL A 43 -13.68 -7.65 5.19
CA VAL A 43 -14.28 -8.01 6.48
C VAL A 43 -13.90 -9.43 6.88
N ALA A 44 -13.95 -10.39 5.96
CA ALA A 44 -13.53 -11.77 6.22
C ALA A 44 -12.05 -11.86 6.61
N ALA A 45 -11.16 -11.11 5.97
CA ALA A 45 -9.73 -11.09 6.32
C ALA A 45 -9.50 -10.50 7.73
N ILE A 46 -10.23 -9.44 8.09
CA ILE A 46 -10.17 -8.85 9.44
C ILE A 46 -10.65 -9.85 10.49
N LEU A 47 -11.79 -10.51 10.26
CA LEU A 47 -12.34 -11.50 11.18
C LEU A 47 -11.41 -12.72 11.33
N ALA A 48 -10.78 -13.16 10.24
CA ALA A 48 -9.80 -14.23 10.29
C ALA A 48 -8.56 -13.83 11.13
N ALA A 49 -8.03 -12.62 10.94
CA ALA A 49 -6.92 -12.11 11.73
C ALA A 49 -7.29 -11.88 13.21
N ASP A 50 -8.54 -11.49 13.48
CA ASP A 50 -9.08 -11.31 14.83
C ASP A 50 -9.15 -12.64 15.60
N ALA A 51 -9.57 -13.71 14.91
CA ALA A 51 -9.66 -15.06 15.44
C ALA A 51 -8.30 -15.73 15.64
N ASP A 52 -7.30 -15.38 14.82
CA ASP A 52 -5.94 -15.94 14.86
C ASP A 52 -4.97 -15.11 15.73
N ARG A 53 -5.49 -14.48 16.80
CA ARG A 53 -4.63 -13.73 17.72
C ARG A 53 -3.74 -14.66 18.54
N ALA A 54 -2.45 -14.36 18.52
CA ALA A 54 -1.44 -15.05 19.33
C ALA A 54 -0.48 -14.06 20.01
N GLU A 55 0.15 -14.50 21.10
CA GLU A 55 1.31 -13.80 21.64
C GLU A 55 2.48 -13.92 20.66
N GLY A 56 3.16 -12.82 20.39
CA GLY A 56 4.23 -12.77 19.40
C GLY A 56 5.16 -11.57 19.56
N ARG A 57 6.05 -11.40 18.61
CA ARG A 57 7.03 -10.32 18.55
C ARG A 57 6.89 -9.53 17.26
N LEU A 58 7.12 -8.22 17.36
CA LEU A 58 7.22 -7.33 16.21
C LEU A 58 8.70 -6.98 15.97
N ARG A 59 9.13 -7.06 14.71
CA ARG A 59 10.46 -6.62 14.27
C ARG A 59 10.33 -5.58 13.19
N VAL A 60 11.03 -4.46 13.33
CA VAL A 60 11.12 -3.41 12.31
C VAL A 60 12.53 -3.41 11.74
N SER A 61 12.66 -3.44 10.42
CA SER A 61 13.92 -3.24 9.71
C SER A 61 13.79 -2.17 8.65
N ARG A 62 14.88 -1.44 8.38
CA ARG A 62 14.98 -0.50 7.27
C ARG A 62 16.09 -0.92 6.32
N SER A 63 15.84 -0.79 5.04
CA SER A 63 16.80 -1.03 3.97
C SER A 63 16.69 0.07 2.91
N LYS A 64 17.54 -0.01 1.89
CA LYS A 64 17.45 0.82 0.69
C LYS A 64 17.27 -0.05 -0.54
N LEU A 65 16.37 0.36 -1.43
CA LEU A 65 16.07 -0.33 -2.67
C LEU A 65 16.22 0.63 -3.85
N ALA A 66 17.41 0.64 -4.45
CA ALA A 66 17.78 1.62 -5.48
C ALA A 66 17.12 1.36 -6.85
N ASP A 67 16.85 0.10 -7.18
CA ASP A 67 16.53 -0.31 -8.56
C ASP A 67 15.07 -0.77 -8.75
N ALA A 68 14.22 -0.70 -7.72
CA ALA A 68 12.83 -1.16 -7.82
C ALA A 68 11.86 -0.12 -8.42
N GLY A 69 12.30 1.12 -8.62
CA GLY A 69 11.46 2.20 -9.14
C GLY A 69 11.01 2.04 -10.59
N GLY A 70 11.45 0.99 -11.31
CA GLY A 70 10.97 0.55 -12.63
C GLY A 70 11.18 1.49 -13.83
N GLY A 71 11.25 2.80 -13.61
CA GLY A 71 11.45 3.83 -14.62
C GLY A 71 11.94 5.17 -14.06
N GLY A 72 12.28 5.22 -12.76
CA GLY A 72 12.67 6.47 -12.09
C GLY A 72 11.49 7.41 -11.84
N ASN A 73 11.77 8.65 -11.48
CA ASN A 73 10.74 9.65 -11.27
C ASN A 73 10.12 10.09 -12.60
N ARG A 74 8.86 9.71 -12.83
CA ARG A 74 8.10 10.02 -14.06
C ARG A 74 7.80 11.52 -14.29
N TYR A 75 8.08 12.39 -13.32
CA TYR A 75 7.88 13.84 -13.41
C TYR A 75 9.09 14.63 -12.88
N MET A 76 10.29 14.31 -13.38
CA MET A 76 11.53 14.95 -12.94
C MET A 76 11.56 16.48 -13.14
N GLU A 77 10.92 17.00 -14.19
CA GLU A 77 10.83 18.45 -14.43
C GLU A 77 10.12 19.16 -13.29
N ALA A 78 8.95 18.66 -12.87
CA ALA A 78 8.22 19.19 -11.72
C ALA A 78 9.02 19.01 -10.42
N PHE A 79 9.69 17.88 -10.23
CA PHE A 79 10.52 17.64 -9.05
C PHE A 79 11.63 18.69 -8.88
N ARG A 80 12.24 19.15 -9.97
CA ARG A 80 13.30 20.17 -9.95
C ARG A 80 12.82 21.58 -9.58
N LEU A 81 11.50 21.80 -9.57
CA LEU A 81 10.91 23.06 -9.10
C LEU A 81 10.79 23.13 -7.58
N ASN A 82 11.04 22.02 -6.86
CA ASN A 82 11.04 22.04 -5.40
C ASN A 82 12.21 22.89 -4.86
N PRO A 83 12.02 23.56 -3.71
CA PRO A 83 13.11 24.14 -2.93
C PRO A 83 14.29 23.17 -2.73
N GLU A 84 15.52 23.71 -2.69
CA GLU A 84 16.75 22.92 -2.64
C GLU A 84 16.81 21.97 -1.43
N ASP A 85 16.32 22.40 -0.28
CA ASP A 85 16.25 21.61 0.95
C ASP A 85 15.37 20.36 0.76
N LEU A 86 14.22 20.51 0.09
CA LEU A 86 13.33 19.38 -0.25
C LEU A 86 13.91 18.48 -1.35
N GLY A 87 14.58 19.07 -2.35
CA GLY A 87 15.25 18.31 -3.41
C GLY A 87 16.40 17.45 -2.89
N SER A 88 17.17 17.97 -1.92
CA SER A 88 18.31 17.28 -1.32
C SER A 88 17.92 16.04 -0.49
N ALA A 89 16.68 16.01 0.02
CA ALA A 89 16.13 14.88 0.77
C ALA A 89 15.84 13.64 -0.11
N LEU A 90 15.67 13.81 -1.42
CA LEU A 90 15.39 12.73 -2.38
C LEU A 90 16.41 12.74 -3.53
N PRO A 91 17.67 12.31 -3.30
CA PRO A 91 18.69 12.26 -4.34
C PRO A 91 18.23 11.46 -5.56
N GLY A 92 18.39 12.03 -6.76
CA GLY A 92 17.90 11.40 -7.99
C GLY A 92 16.37 11.43 -8.15
N GLY A 93 15.66 12.17 -7.30
CA GLY A 93 14.20 12.30 -7.33
C GLY A 93 13.44 11.06 -6.88
N LEU A 94 14.09 10.17 -6.13
CA LEU A 94 13.54 8.87 -5.71
C LEU A 94 13.64 8.71 -4.19
N ASP A 95 12.57 8.19 -3.59
CA ASP A 95 12.66 7.59 -2.26
C ASP A 95 13.12 6.15 -2.43
N THR A 96 14.28 5.84 -1.86
CA THR A 96 14.84 4.48 -1.87
C THR A 96 14.63 3.77 -0.54
N SER A 97 14.04 4.44 0.45
CA SER A 97 13.79 3.83 1.74
C SER A 97 12.79 2.69 1.60
N SER A 98 13.06 1.61 2.33
CA SER A 98 12.09 0.53 2.50
C SER A 98 12.05 0.13 3.96
N THR A 99 10.85 0.03 4.52
CA THR A 99 10.59 -0.31 5.92
C THR A 99 9.77 -1.58 5.97
N THR A 100 10.29 -2.59 6.66
CA THR A 100 9.60 -3.87 6.84
C THR A 100 9.23 -4.06 8.29
N LEU A 101 7.94 -4.35 8.53
CA LEU A 101 7.42 -4.87 9.79
C LEU A 101 7.20 -6.37 9.64
N ARG A 102 7.85 -7.17 10.48
CA ARG A 102 7.59 -8.62 10.60
C ARG A 102 6.85 -8.93 11.90
N MET A 103 5.91 -9.86 11.81
CA MET A 103 5.15 -10.42 12.91
C MET A 103 5.59 -11.88 13.09
N GLU A 104 6.02 -12.23 14.30
CA GLU A 104 6.66 -13.52 14.62
C GLU A 104 6.00 -14.17 15.84
N SER A 105 5.52 -15.41 15.71
CA SER A 105 4.97 -16.26 16.78
C SER A 105 5.60 -17.66 16.75
N GLY A 106 5.70 -18.32 17.90
CA GLY A 106 6.23 -19.69 17.99
C GLY A 106 7.65 -19.90 17.44
N GLY A 107 8.42 -18.84 17.22
CA GLY A 107 9.74 -18.89 16.59
C GLY A 107 9.74 -18.83 15.05
N ALA A 108 8.58 -18.64 14.42
CA ALA A 108 8.42 -18.48 12.96
C ALA A 108 8.03 -17.03 12.60
N VAL A 109 8.10 -16.70 11.31
CA VAL A 109 7.54 -15.45 10.75
C VAL A 109 6.17 -15.76 10.18
N ASP A 110 5.13 -15.12 10.70
CA ASP A 110 3.74 -15.36 10.29
C ASP A 110 3.27 -14.36 9.23
N ALA A 111 3.70 -13.09 9.34
CA ALA A 111 3.31 -12.04 8.42
C ALA A 111 4.37 -10.96 8.24
N ILE A 112 4.30 -10.29 7.09
CA ILE A 112 5.19 -9.20 6.71
C ILE A 112 4.35 -8.07 6.10
N VAL A 113 4.62 -6.84 6.52
CA VAL A 113 4.19 -5.62 5.82
C VAL A 113 5.43 -4.85 5.42
N ASN A 114 5.51 -4.47 4.15
CA ASN A 114 6.61 -3.70 3.60
C ASN A 114 6.07 -2.41 2.99
N TRP A 115 6.69 -1.29 3.36
CA TRP A 115 6.50 0.02 2.77
C TRP A 115 7.78 0.42 2.04
#